data_AF-A0A645CQM1-F1
#
_entry.id   AF-A0A645CQM1-F1
#
_cell.length_a   1.000
_cell.length_b   1.000
_cell.length_c   1.000
_cell.angle_alpha   90.00
_cell.angle_beta   90.00
_cell.angle_gamma   90.00
#
_symmetry.space_group_name_H-M   'P 1'
#
loop_
_entity.id
_entity.type
_entity.pdbx_description
1 polymer ?
#
loop_
_entity_poly.entity_id
_entity_poly.type
_entity_poly.pdbx_seq_one_letter_code
_entity_poly.pdbx_strand_id
1 'polypeptide(L)' 'MNIKSHIDKEKLNKVPSGCPFEYKDVVTEAFPIESHTEDGKTFKSEVKSGIYEDIRIKKDTGSHILYEKL' A
#
# COMPACT_ATOMS: atom_id res chain seq x y z
N MET A 1 10.92 -13.67 -9.57
CA MET A 1 9.49 -13.42 -9.80
C MET A 1 9.10 -12.21 -8.96
N ASN A 2 8.77 -11.08 -9.58
CA ASN A 2 8.33 -9.88 -8.86
C ASN A 2 6.87 -10.09 -8.45
N ILE A 3 6.64 -10.64 -7.25
CA ILE A 3 5.32 -10.67 -6.63
C ILE A 3 5.06 -9.23 -6.17
N LYS A 4 4.39 -8.45 -7.02
CA LYS A 4 3.95 -7.10 -6.66
C LYS A 4 2.64 -7.19 -5.90
N SER A 5 2.44 -6.29 -4.95
CA SER A 5 1.15 -6.11 -4.28
C SER A 5 0.05 -5.76 -5.28
N HIS A 6 -1.18 -6.13 -4.94
CA HIS A 6 -2.37 -5.93 -5.77
C HIS A 6 -2.95 -4.53 -5.57
N ILE A 7 -2.09 -3.52 -5.60
CA ILE A 7 -2.47 -2.11 -5.47
C ILE A 7 -3.12 -1.63 -6.76
N ASP A 8 -4.32 -1.10 -6.61
CA ASP A 8 -5.04 -0.37 -7.62
C ASP A 8 -4.40 1.02 -7.79
N LYS A 9 -3.74 1.20 -8.93
CA LYS A 9 -3.08 2.46 -9.27
C LYS A 9 -4.06 3.62 -9.44
N GLU A 10 -5.30 3.36 -9.87
CA GLU A 10 -6.30 4.43 -9.99
C GLU A 10 -6.70 4.94 -8.62
N LYS A 11 -6.89 4.05 -7.65
CA LYS A 11 -7.14 4.43 -6.25
C LYS A 11 -5.95 5.18 -5.66
N LEU A 12 -4.73 4.68 -5.86
CA LEU A 12 -3.52 5.36 -5.40
C LEU A 12 -3.32 6.73 -6.06
N ASN A 13 -3.70 6.90 -7.32
CA ASN A 13 -3.64 8.19 -8.01
C ASN A 13 -4.67 9.19 -7.49
N LYS A 14 -5.81 8.71 -7.00
CA LYS A 14 -6.80 9.55 -6.31
C LYS A 14 -6.33 10.03 -4.94
N VAL A 15 -5.36 9.35 -4.32
CA VAL A 15 -4.75 9.82 -3.07
C VAL A 15 -3.92 11.08 -3.36
N PRO A 16 -4.22 12.23 -2.72
CA PRO A 16 -3.43 13.43 -2.84
C PRO A 16 -2.04 13.26 -2.21
N SER A 17 -1.03 13.91 -2.78
CA SER A 17 0.28 14.03 -2.13
C SER A 17 0.16 14.73 -0.77
N GLY A 18 0.84 14.21 0.24
CA GLY A 18 0.77 14.64 1.64
C GLY A 18 -0.42 14.07 2.43
N CYS A 19 -1.34 13.34 1.79
CA CYS A 19 -2.44 12.68 2.51
C CYS A 19 -2.04 11.29 3.01
N PRO A 20 -2.31 10.98 4.29
CA PRO A 20 -2.16 9.63 4.79
C PRO A 20 -3.26 8.71 4.24
N PHE A 21 -2.90 7.47 3.91
CA PHE A 21 -3.82 6.44 3.43
C PHE A 21 -3.41 5.06 3.95
N GLU A 22 -4.33 4.09 3.95
CA GLU A 22 -4.05 2.70 4.32
C GLU A 22 -4.04 1.80 3.07
N TYR A 23 -3.41 0.63 3.19
CA TYR A 23 -3.40 -0.38 2.12
C TYR A 23 -4.82 -0.72 1.59
N LYS A 24 -5.80 -0.81 2.49
CA LYS A 24 -7.20 -1.10 2.14
C LYS A 24 -7.85 -0.05 1.23
N ASP A 25 -7.36 1.20 1.27
CA ASP A 25 -7.90 2.30 0.46
C ASP A 25 -7.43 2.20 -0.99
N VAL A 26 -6.31 1.53 -1.22
CA VAL A 26 -5.64 1.46 -2.52
C VAL A 26 -5.54 0.04 -3.08
N VAL A 27 -5.88 -1.00 -2.32
CA VAL A 27 -5.95 -2.38 -2.82
C VAL A 27 -7.08 -2.54 -3.85
N THR A 28 -6.85 -3.39 -4.85
CA THR A 28 -7.89 -3.76 -5.81
C THR A 28 -9.01 -4.57 -5.15
N GLU A 29 -10.26 -4.28 -5.51
CA GLU A 29 -11.43 -4.99 -4.99
C GLU A 29 -11.56 -6.41 -5.55
N ALA A 30 -10.88 -6.68 -6.67
CA ALA A 30 -10.82 -8.02 -7.25
C ALA A 30 -9.98 -9.00 -6.41
N PHE A 31 -9.20 -8.51 -5.44
CA PHE A 31 -8.33 -9.33 -4.62
C PHE A 31 -9.04 -9.76 -3.33
N PRO A 32 -9.02 -11.07 -2.98
CA PRO A 32 -9.84 -11.59 -1.90
C PRO A 32 -9.31 -11.15 -0.53
N ILE A 33 -10.23 -10.80 0.36
CA ILE A 33 -9.94 -10.21 1.69
C ILE A 33 -9.04 -11.13 2.54
N GLU A 34 -9.19 -12.44 2.42
CA GLU A 34 -8.34 -13.43 3.09
C GLU A 34 -6.85 -13.25 2.78
N SER A 35 -6.51 -12.83 1.56
CA SER A 35 -5.15 -12.61 1.11
C SER A 35 -4.64 -11.20 1.37
N HIS A 36 -5.51 -10.24 1.78
CA HIS A 36 -5.11 -8.85 2.04
C HIS A 36 -4.05 -8.72 3.12
N THR A 37 -4.04 -9.64 4.09
CA THR A 37 -3.04 -9.62 5.17
C THR A 37 -1.63 -9.91 4.64
N GLU A 38 -1.50 -10.86 3.72
CA GLU A 38 -0.20 -11.20 3.12
C GLU A 38 0.21 -10.14 2.10
N ASP A 39 -0.73 -9.67 1.28
CA ASP A 39 -0.45 -8.67 0.26
C ASP A 39 -0.13 -7.29 0.87
N GLY A 40 -0.76 -6.92 1.99
CA GLY A 40 -0.38 -5.74 2.77
C GLY A 40 1.06 -5.82 3.31
N LYS A 41 1.53 -7.01 3.70
CA LYS A 41 2.95 -7.21 4.08
C LYS A 41 3.88 -7.10 2.87
N THR A 42 3.45 -7.59 1.71
CA THR A 42 4.17 -7.42 0.44
C THR A 42 4.28 -5.93 0.10
N PHE A 43 3.16 -5.20 0.09
CA PHE A 43 3.14 -3.76 -0.17
C PHE A 43 4.03 -2.98 0.79
N LYS A 44 3.98 -3.28 2.09
CA LYS A 44 4.90 -2.71 3.09
C LYS A 44 6.37 -2.94 2.71
N SER A 45 6.71 -4.17 2.31
CA SER A 45 8.07 -4.53 1.90
C SER A 45 8.50 -3.81 0.62
N GLU A 46 7.58 -3.63 -0.33
CA GLU A 46 7.81 -2.90 -1.58
C GLU A 46 8.05 -1.41 -1.36
N VAL A 47 7.24 -0.76 -0.51
CA VAL A 47 7.44 0.63 -0.09
C VAL A 47 8.79 0.78 0.62
N LYS A 48 9.15 -0.14 1.52
CA LYS A 48 10.47 -0.13 2.19
C LYS A 48 11.64 -0.39 1.24
N SER A 49 11.42 -1.18 0.20
CA SER A 49 12.44 -1.51 -0.80
C SER A 49 12.59 -0.42 -1.86
N GLY A 50 11.75 0.63 -1.84
CA GLY A 50 11.79 1.72 -2.82
C GLY A 50 11.13 1.38 -4.16
N ILE A 51 10.28 0.35 -4.24
CA ILE A 51 9.48 0.08 -5.46
C ILE A 51 8.45 1.20 -5.69
N TYR A 52 7.94 1.77 -4.60
CA TYR A 52 7.06 2.92 -4.62
C TYR A 52 7.82 4.15 -4.12
N GLU A 53 8.50 4.84 -5.05
CA GLU A 53 9.33 6.01 -4.73
C GLU A 53 8.49 7.19 -4.20
N ASP A 54 7.25 7.33 -4.69
CA ASP A 54 6.31 8.38 -4.28
C ASP A 54 5.47 7.98 -3.05
N ILE A 55 5.84 6.94 -2.31
CA ILE A 55 5.13 6.49 -1.12
C ILE A 55 6.12 6.27 0.02
N ARG A 56 5.78 6.76 1.20
CA ARG A 56 6.50 6.43 2.43
C ARG A 56 5.58 5.88 3.50
N ILE A 57 6.14 5.11 4.42
CA ILE A 57 5.44 4.71 5.65
C ILE A 57 5.45 5.90 6.60
N LYS A 58 4.28 6.48 6.87
CA LYS A 58 4.10 7.58 7.82
C LYS A 58 3.98 7.08 9.25
N LYS A 59 3.27 5.97 9.46
CA LYS A 59 3.08 5.35 10.78
C LYS A 59 2.91 3.84 10.65
N ASP A 60 3.54 3.10 11.53
CA ASP A 60 3.46 1.64 11.59
C ASP A 60 3.26 1.22 13.05
N THR A 61 2.07 0.73 13.38
CA THR A 61 1.75 0.22 14.73
C THR A 61 1.71 -1.31 14.79
N GLY A 62 2.17 -2.00 13.73
CA GLY A 62 2.09 -3.46 13.60
C GLY A 62 0.71 -3.95 13.16
N SER A 63 -0.36 -3.41 13.74
CA SER A 63 -1.75 -3.71 13.34
C SER A 63 -2.29 -2.76 12.27
N HIS A 64 -1.81 -1.50 12.25
CA HIS A 64 -2.20 -0.50 11.27
C HIS A 64 -0.96 0.15 10.68
N ILE A 65 -0.95 0.27 9.35
CA ILE A 65 0.12 0.93 8.62
C ILE A 65 -0.50 2.07 7.81
N LEU A 66 -0.09 3.28 8.14
CA LEU A 66 -0.41 4.48 7.38
C LEU A 66 0.75 4.78 6.45
N TYR A 67 0.42 4.85 5.17
CA TYR A 67 1.28 5.30 4.11
C TYR A 67 0.96 6.76 3.82
N GLU A 68 1.91 7.47 3.21
CA GLU A 68 1.71 8.82 2.74
C GLU A 68 2.35 8.94 1.37
N LYS A 69 1.60 9.53 0.45
CA LYS A 69 2.09 9.81 -0.90
C LYS A 69 2.92 11.09 -0.84
N LEU A 70 4.09 11.07 -1.46
CA LEU A 70 4.99 12.24 -1.54
C LEU A 70 4.52 13.26 -2.58
#